data_AF-A0A1Y2ZXK3-F1
#
_entry.id   AF-A0A1Y2ZXK3-F1
#
_cell.length_a   1.000
_cell.length_b   1.000
_cell.length_c   1.000
_cell.angle_alpha   90.00
_cell.angle_beta   90.00
_cell.angle_gamma   90.00
#
_symmetry.space_group_name_H-M   'P 1'
#
loop_
_entity.id
_entity.type
_entity.pdbx_description
1 polymer ?
#
loop_
_entity_poly.entity_id
_entity_poly.type
_entity_poly.pdbx_seq_one_letter_code
_entity_poly.pdbx_strand_id
1 'polypeptide(L)'
;MLDNFTEGKQLKNRLQQILMNENLTVQRATIETIAAELNIDNLDCAAALLYLIPNSNNSPLVKQEIHHSALPVTRQTNIKMVRYRLAVGSQHQLSLETLEQVLVEESGVDKNNISNVKMQDLYTLIDLPDQMPLDIFQHLKTVEINQHKLDIRRVKIRNKKRGSIQNRRGRQANSKSGNKTSGQLG
;
A
#
# COMPACT_ATOMS: atom_id res chain seq x y z
N MET A 1 -17.30 -24.29 -1.48
CA MET A 1 -16.40 -25.14 -2.28
C MET A 1 -17.10 -25.56 -3.58
N LEU A 2 -17.67 -24.63 -4.36
CA LEU A 2 -18.52 -24.97 -5.52
C LEU A 2 -18.55 -23.94 -6.67
N ASP A 3 -17.48 -23.16 -6.93
CA ASP A 3 -17.55 -22.10 -7.97
C ASP A 3 -16.73 -22.38 -9.25
N ASN A 4 -15.75 -23.29 -9.24
CA ASN A 4 -14.90 -23.53 -10.43
C ASN A 4 -15.61 -24.24 -11.60
N PHE A 5 -16.69 -25.00 -11.35
CA PHE A 5 -17.29 -25.87 -12.37
C PHE A 5 -18.23 -25.12 -13.33
N THR A 6 -18.86 -24.04 -12.86
CA THR A 6 -19.77 -23.21 -13.67
C THR A 6 -18.99 -22.22 -14.53
N GLU A 7 -17.88 -21.69 -14.01
CA GLU A 7 -17.00 -20.74 -14.71
C GLU A 7 -16.38 -21.35 -15.97
N GLY A 8 -15.88 -22.58 -15.87
CA GLY A 8 -15.32 -23.30 -17.03
C GLY A 8 -16.33 -23.51 -18.16
N LYS A 9 -17.63 -23.66 -17.82
CA LYS A 9 -18.69 -23.86 -18.81
C LYS A 9 -19.06 -22.57 -19.55
N GLN A 10 -19.11 -21.43 -18.84
CA GLN A 10 -19.39 -20.13 -19.45
C GLN A 10 -18.23 -19.64 -20.33
N LEU A 11 -16.99 -19.80 -19.86
CA LEU A 11 -15.80 -19.47 -20.65
C LEU A 11 -15.71 -20.31 -21.93
N LYS A 12 -15.95 -21.62 -21.81
CA LYS A 12 -15.99 -22.53 -22.97
C LYS A 12 -17.00 -22.09 -24.02
N ASN A 13 -18.23 -21.74 -23.62
CA ASN A 13 -19.25 -21.28 -24.56
C ASN A 13 -18.84 -20.00 -25.28
N ARG A 14 -18.21 -19.03 -24.59
CA ARG A 14 -17.72 -17.79 -25.20
C ARG A 14 -16.58 -18.05 -26.19
N LEU A 15 -15.61 -18.88 -25.81
CA LEU A 15 -14.50 -19.26 -26.69
C LEU A 15 -15.01 -19.98 -27.94
N GLN A 16 -16.00 -20.87 -27.80
CA GLN A 16 -16.61 -21.56 -28.95
C GLN A 16 -17.32 -20.58 -29.91
N GLN A 17 -18.04 -19.58 -29.39
CA GLN A 17 -18.68 -18.56 -30.22
C GLN A 17 -17.66 -17.72 -31.00
N ILE A 18 -16.58 -17.28 -30.34
CA ILE A 18 -15.54 -16.49 -30.99
C ILE A 18 -14.82 -17.32 -32.07
N LEU A 19 -14.48 -18.58 -31.76
CA LEU A 19 -13.82 -19.47 -32.73
C LEU A 19 -14.69 -19.79 -33.95
N MET A 20 -16.02 -19.76 -33.81
CA MET A 20 -16.93 -19.98 -34.93
C MET A 20 -17.20 -18.71 -35.76
N ASN A 21 -17.10 -17.52 -35.15
CA ASN A 21 -17.56 -16.28 -35.78
C ASN A 21 -16.41 -15.36 -36.24
N GLU A 22 -15.23 -15.45 -35.63
CA GLU A 22 -14.13 -14.49 -35.83
C GLU A 22 -12.92 -15.12 -36.52
N ASN A 23 -12.23 -14.34 -37.36
CA ASN A 23 -10.95 -14.74 -37.93
C ASN A 23 -9.80 -14.37 -36.98
N LEU A 24 -9.25 -15.38 -36.31
CA LEU A 24 -8.24 -15.17 -35.26
C LEU A 24 -6.79 -15.13 -35.77
N THR A 25 -6.56 -14.96 -37.08
CA THR A 25 -5.21 -15.09 -37.68
C THR A 25 -4.23 -14.06 -37.13
N VAL A 26 -4.68 -12.81 -36.94
CA VAL A 26 -3.84 -11.74 -36.42
C VAL A 26 -3.50 -11.99 -34.94
N GLN A 27 -4.48 -12.40 -34.14
CA GLN A 27 -4.28 -12.70 -32.71
C GLN A 27 -3.34 -13.90 -32.51
N ARG A 28 -3.37 -14.88 -33.41
CA ARG A 28 -2.45 -16.02 -33.37
C ARG A 28 -1.02 -15.58 -33.64
N ALA A 29 -0.80 -14.79 -34.69
CA ALA A 29 0.53 -14.28 -35.04
C ALA A 29 1.12 -13.39 -33.93
N THR A 30 0.29 -12.55 -33.29
CA THR A 30 0.75 -11.72 -32.16
C THR A 30 1.12 -12.56 -30.94
N ILE A 31 0.33 -13.58 -30.59
CA ILE A 31 0.64 -14.50 -29.48
C ILE A 31 1.93 -15.26 -29.76
N GLU A 32 2.13 -15.76 -30.97
CA GLU A 32 3.38 -16.45 -31.36
C GLU A 32 4.60 -15.54 -31.27
N THR A 33 4.46 -14.28 -31.70
CA THR A 33 5.54 -13.29 -31.59
C THR A 33 5.90 -13.01 -30.14
N ILE A 34 4.90 -12.74 -29.30
CA ILE A 34 5.09 -12.43 -27.88
C ILE A 34 5.66 -13.64 -27.12
N ALA A 35 5.18 -14.85 -27.42
CA ALA A 35 5.69 -16.07 -26.81
C ALA A 35 7.17 -16.31 -27.17
N ALA A 36 7.55 -16.05 -28.43
CA ALA A 36 8.94 -16.14 -28.88
C ALA A 36 9.84 -15.07 -28.24
N GLU A 37 9.36 -13.84 -28.10
CA GLU A 37 10.12 -12.75 -27.45
C GLU A 37 10.35 -13.02 -25.96
N LEU A 38 9.33 -13.53 -25.26
CA LEU A 38 9.40 -13.81 -23.83
C LEU A 38 10.01 -15.19 -23.52
N ASN A 39 10.25 -16.02 -24.54
CA ASN A 39 10.73 -17.39 -24.43
C ASN A 39 9.84 -18.24 -23.48
N ILE A 40 8.52 -18.12 -23.64
CA ILE A 40 7.50 -18.83 -22.86
C ILE A 40 6.65 -19.73 -23.77
N ASP A 41 6.06 -20.78 -23.19
CA ASP A 41 5.15 -21.65 -23.93
C ASP A 41 3.83 -20.93 -24.24
N ASN A 42 3.19 -21.31 -25.35
CA ASN A 42 1.93 -20.73 -25.78
C ASN A 42 0.83 -20.93 -24.73
N LEU A 43 0.90 -22.02 -23.95
CA LEU A 43 -0.02 -22.31 -22.86
C LEU A 43 0.16 -21.34 -21.69
N ASP A 44 1.40 -21.03 -21.32
CA ASP A 44 1.70 -20.03 -20.28
C ASP A 44 1.27 -18.63 -20.71
N CYS A 45 1.47 -18.29 -22.00
CA CYS A 45 0.96 -17.05 -22.56
C CYS A 45 -0.58 -16.99 -22.50
N ALA A 46 -1.28 -18.08 -22.84
CA ALA A 46 -2.74 -18.14 -22.76
C ALA A 46 -3.26 -18.03 -21.32
N ALA A 47 -2.56 -18.65 -20.36
CA ALA A 47 -2.88 -18.54 -18.93
C ALA A 47 -2.71 -17.11 -18.42
N ALA A 48 -1.63 -16.43 -18.81
CA ALA A 48 -1.38 -15.04 -18.45
C ALA A 48 -2.45 -14.10 -19.04
N LEU A 49 -2.83 -14.30 -20.31
CA LEU A 49 -3.91 -13.53 -20.93
C LEU A 49 -5.25 -13.77 -20.26
N LEU A 50 -5.56 -15.02 -19.88
CA LEU A 50 -6.76 -15.36 -19.14
C LEU A 50 -6.78 -14.74 -17.74
N TYR A 51 -5.61 -14.61 -17.09
CA TYR A 51 -5.45 -13.93 -15.81
C TYR A 51 -5.67 -12.41 -15.93
N LEU A 52 -5.23 -11.81 -17.04
CA LEU A 52 -5.40 -10.38 -17.30
C LEU A 52 -6.84 -10.00 -17.64
N ILE A 53 -7.61 -10.89 -18.26
CA ILE A 53 -9.03 -10.64 -18.54
C ILE A 53 -9.79 -10.69 -17.20
N PRO A 54 -10.37 -9.56 -16.74
CA PRO A 54 -11.13 -9.55 -15.51
C PRO A 54 -12.37 -10.43 -15.70
N ASN A 55 -12.40 -11.58 -15.03
CA ASN A 55 -13.64 -12.32 -14.85
C ASN A 55 -14.59 -11.37 -14.13
N SER A 56 -15.80 -11.16 -14.68
CA SER A 56 -16.77 -10.13 -14.26
C SER A 56 -17.15 -10.13 -12.76
N ASN A 57 -16.65 -11.08 -11.95
CA ASN A 57 -16.90 -11.15 -10.51
C ASN A 57 -15.64 -11.33 -9.65
N ASN A 58 -14.41 -11.18 -10.17
CA ASN A 58 -13.21 -11.19 -9.34
C ASN A 58 -12.54 -9.82 -9.31
N SER A 59 -12.81 -9.11 -8.20
CA SER A 59 -11.93 -8.08 -7.65
C SER A 59 -10.47 -8.52 -7.69
N PRO A 60 -9.51 -7.59 -7.78
CA PRO A 60 -8.09 -7.89 -7.84
C PRO A 60 -7.59 -8.38 -6.48
N LEU A 61 -7.90 -9.62 -6.12
CA LEU A 61 -7.12 -10.36 -5.15
C LEU A 61 -6.14 -11.23 -5.91
N VAL A 62 -4.96 -10.66 -6.10
CA VAL A 62 -3.69 -11.38 -6.21
C VAL A 62 -3.60 -12.36 -5.03
N LYS A 63 -4.09 -13.58 -5.21
CA LYS A 63 -3.58 -14.76 -4.52
C LYS A 63 -2.55 -15.39 -5.44
N GLN A 64 -1.33 -14.87 -5.40
CA GLN A 64 -0.17 -15.60 -5.87
C GLN A 64 0.23 -16.59 -4.78
N GLU A 65 -0.22 -17.83 -4.90
CA GLU A 65 0.53 -18.98 -4.40
C GLU A 65 1.33 -19.55 -5.57
N ILE A 66 2.63 -19.29 -5.61
CA ILE A 66 3.58 -20.20 -6.26
C ILE A 66 4.73 -20.42 -5.29
N HIS A 67 4.84 -21.65 -4.84
CA HIS A 67 5.93 -22.18 -4.04
C HIS A 67 7.25 -22.12 -4.84
N HIS A 68 8.04 -21.06 -4.67
CA HIS A 68 9.48 -21.14 -4.86
C HIS A 68 10.14 -21.18 -3.49
N SER A 69 10.74 -22.34 -3.20
CA SER A 69 11.67 -22.53 -2.11
C SER A 69 12.79 -21.48 -2.20
N ALA A 70 13.20 -20.99 -1.02
CA ALA A 70 14.39 -20.16 -0.78
C ALA A 70 14.39 -18.72 -1.33
N LEU A 71 13.69 -17.84 -0.60
CA LEU A 71 14.20 -16.61 0.06
C LEU A 71 13.09 -15.54 0.07
N PRO A 72 12.87 -14.83 1.19
CA PRO A 72 11.95 -13.71 1.23
C PRO A 72 12.57 -12.57 0.43
N VAL A 73 12.26 -12.49 -0.87
CA VAL A 73 12.46 -11.23 -1.62
C VAL A 73 11.34 -10.30 -1.16
N THR A 74 11.48 -9.83 0.08
CA THR A 74 11.11 -8.44 0.34
C THR A 74 11.88 -7.68 -0.72
N ARG A 75 11.19 -7.14 -1.73
CA ARG A 75 11.75 -6.00 -2.48
C ARG A 75 11.83 -4.89 -1.43
N GLN A 76 12.84 -4.98 -0.55
CA GLN A 76 13.37 -3.87 0.22
C GLN A 76 14.00 -2.98 -0.83
N THR A 77 13.16 -2.29 -1.59
CA THR A 77 13.57 -1.04 -2.14
C THR A 77 13.92 -0.23 -0.90
N ASN A 78 15.20 0.03 -0.68
CA ASN A 78 15.70 0.84 0.42
C ASN A 78 15.34 2.32 0.12
N ILE A 79 14.11 2.55 -0.31
CA ILE A 79 13.56 3.83 -0.67
C ILE A 79 13.18 4.47 0.65
N LYS A 80 13.83 5.60 0.92
CA LYS A 80 13.50 6.41 2.07
C LYS A 80 12.04 6.83 1.93
N MET A 81 11.18 6.35 2.83
CA MET A 81 9.79 6.78 2.90
C MET A 81 9.69 8.03 3.76
N VAL A 82 8.84 8.96 3.34
CA VAL A 82 8.60 10.24 3.99
C VAL A 82 7.11 10.37 4.26
N ARG A 83 6.78 10.72 5.50
CA ARG A 83 5.39 11.00 5.87
C ARG A 83 4.97 12.38 5.40
N TYR A 84 3.84 12.44 4.71
CA TYR A 84 3.16 13.65 4.29
C TYR A 84 1.80 13.76 4.96
N ARG A 85 1.35 15.01 5.15
CA ARG A 85 0.01 15.37 5.59
C ARG A 85 -0.67 16.14 4.47
N LEU A 86 -1.87 15.71 4.11
CA LEU A 86 -2.75 16.34 3.14
C LEU A 86 -3.89 17.03 3.89
N ALA A 87 -4.33 18.19 3.41
CA ALA A 87 -5.45 18.96 3.98
C ALA A 87 -6.83 18.39 3.64
N VAL A 88 -6.88 17.25 2.96
CA VAL A 88 -8.10 16.53 2.60
C VAL A 88 -8.29 15.30 3.48
N GLY A 89 -9.54 14.92 3.73
CA GLY A 89 -9.94 13.87 4.65
C GLY A 89 -11.35 13.36 4.36
N SER A 90 -11.87 12.46 5.19
CA SER A 90 -13.15 11.78 4.93
C SER A 90 -14.36 12.72 4.85
N GLN A 91 -14.32 13.89 5.51
CA GLN A 91 -15.42 14.87 5.44
C GLN A 91 -15.56 15.55 4.08
N HIS A 92 -14.54 15.44 3.23
CA HIS A 92 -14.53 16.04 1.90
C HIS A 92 -15.08 15.07 0.82
N GLN A 93 -15.81 14.02 1.24
CA GLN A 93 -16.33 12.94 0.38
C GLN A 93 -15.25 12.29 -0.51
N LEU A 94 -14.02 12.21 -0.02
CA LEU A 94 -12.90 11.60 -0.73
C LEU A 94 -12.67 10.17 -0.27
N SER A 95 -12.69 9.24 -1.21
CA SER A 95 -12.33 7.84 -0.99
C SER A 95 -10.81 7.69 -1.04
N LEU A 96 -10.30 6.73 -0.26
CA LEU A 96 -8.87 6.39 -0.23
C LEU A 96 -8.36 5.98 -1.62
N GLU A 97 -9.15 5.21 -2.36
CA GLU A 97 -8.82 4.77 -3.72
C GLU A 97 -8.68 5.95 -4.69
N THR A 98 -9.60 6.91 -4.66
CA THR A 98 -9.52 8.13 -5.47
C THR A 98 -8.29 8.96 -5.11
N LEU A 99 -7.99 9.08 -3.82
CA LEU A 99 -6.79 9.80 -3.36
C LEU A 99 -5.51 9.12 -3.85
N GLU A 100 -5.42 7.79 -3.76
CA GLU A 100 -4.29 7.02 -4.26
C GLU A 100 -4.14 7.17 -5.78
N GLN A 101 -5.24 7.14 -6.54
CA GLN A 101 -5.20 7.34 -8.00
C GLN A 101 -4.69 8.72 -8.37
N VAL A 102 -5.25 9.79 -7.78
CA VAL A 102 -4.79 11.17 -8.06
C VAL A 102 -3.33 11.33 -7.66
N LEU A 103 -2.89 10.75 -6.55
CA LEU A 103 -1.47 10.79 -6.18
C LEU A 103 -0.59 10.06 -7.21
N VAL A 104 -0.99 8.89 -7.70
CA VAL A 104 -0.25 8.18 -8.75
C VAL A 104 -0.18 9.02 -10.02
N GLU A 105 -1.31 9.59 -10.44
CA GLU A 105 -1.42 10.39 -11.67
C GLU A 105 -0.62 11.70 -11.58
N GLU A 106 -0.74 12.44 -10.49
CA GLU A 106 -0.13 13.76 -10.33
C GLU A 106 1.34 13.71 -9.90
N SER A 107 1.77 12.61 -9.24
CA SER A 107 3.14 12.49 -8.74
C SER A 107 4.01 11.47 -9.44
N GLY A 108 3.43 10.65 -10.32
CA GLY A 108 4.12 9.55 -10.98
C GLY A 108 4.63 8.48 -10.00
N VAL A 109 4.17 8.49 -8.75
CA VAL A 109 4.54 7.49 -7.74
C VAL A 109 3.69 6.25 -7.94
N ASP A 110 4.32 5.09 -8.02
CA ASP A 110 3.59 3.81 -8.08
C ASP A 110 2.69 3.61 -6.86
N LYS A 111 1.49 3.07 -7.08
CA LYS A 111 0.56 2.69 -6.00
C LYS A 111 1.23 1.78 -4.96
N ASN A 112 2.14 0.90 -5.39
CA ASN A 112 2.90 -0.01 -4.53
C ASN A 112 3.90 0.71 -3.60
N ASN A 113 4.31 1.93 -3.96
CA ASN A 113 5.22 2.76 -3.19
C ASN A 113 4.46 3.74 -2.27
N ILE A 114 3.14 3.77 -2.35
CA ILE A 114 2.28 4.47 -1.38
C ILE A 114 2.05 3.52 -0.20
N SER A 115 2.32 3.99 1.01
CA SER A 115 2.22 3.15 2.22
C SER A 115 1.64 3.92 3.39
N ASN A 116 1.14 3.21 4.42
CA ASN A 116 0.67 3.79 5.68
C ASN A 116 -0.33 4.94 5.54
N VAL A 117 -1.36 4.77 4.71
CA VAL A 117 -2.43 5.76 4.56
C VAL A 117 -3.32 5.76 5.79
N LYS A 118 -3.47 6.92 6.43
CA LYS A 118 -4.40 7.15 7.54
C LYS A 118 -5.27 8.36 7.22
N MET A 119 -6.49 8.08 6.79
CA MET A 119 -7.50 9.11 6.56
C MET A 119 -8.14 9.50 7.91
N GLN A 120 -8.08 10.79 8.24
CA GLN A 120 -8.90 11.40 9.29
C GLN A 120 -9.99 12.26 8.64
N ASP A 121 -10.91 12.79 9.46
CA ASP A 121 -12.00 13.66 9.03
C ASP A 121 -11.53 14.88 8.24
N LEU A 122 -10.54 15.60 8.77
CA LEU A 122 -10.05 16.88 8.25
C LEU A 122 -8.72 16.80 7.48
N TYR A 123 -7.99 15.71 7.60
CA TYR A 123 -6.67 15.57 6.98
C TYR A 123 -6.32 14.10 6.76
N THR A 124 -5.35 13.84 5.90
CA THR A 124 -4.87 12.48 5.62
C THR A 124 -3.37 12.43 5.81
N LEU A 125 -2.88 11.36 6.42
CA LEU A 125 -1.46 11.06 6.51
C LEU A 125 -1.11 9.93 5.55
N ILE A 126 -0.01 10.08 4.83
CA ILE A 126 0.45 9.10 3.86
C ILE A 126 1.97 9.03 3.87
N ASP A 127 2.55 7.85 3.68
CA ASP A 127 3.98 7.69 3.50
C ASP A 127 4.26 7.49 1.99
N LEU A 128 5.08 8.38 1.43
CA LEU A 128 5.47 8.41 0.01
C LEU A 128 7.01 8.34 -0.11
N PRO A 129 7.55 7.87 -1.23
CA PRO A 129 9.00 7.80 -1.44
C PRO A 129 9.64 9.20 -1.51
N ASP A 130 10.83 9.37 -0.93
CA ASP A 130 11.64 10.62 -0.95
C ASP A 130 12.24 10.92 -2.34
N GLN A 131 12.10 9.98 -3.30
CA GLN A 131 12.52 10.16 -4.69
C GLN A 131 11.58 11.07 -5.51
N MET A 132 10.63 11.73 -4.84
CA MET A 132 9.71 12.67 -5.48
C MET A 132 10.45 13.98 -5.84
N PRO A 133 10.45 14.41 -7.12
CA PRO A 133 11.02 15.68 -7.52
C PRO A 133 10.38 16.86 -6.77
N LEU A 134 11.15 17.91 -6.50
CA LEU A 134 10.64 19.09 -5.78
C LEU A 134 9.50 19.78 -6.55
N ASP A 135 9.54 19.73 -7.88
CA ASP A 135 8.51 20.31 -8.75
C ASP A 135 7.15 19.61 -8.57
N ILE A 136 7.17 18.27 -8.50
CA ILE A 136 5.98 17.46 -8.21
C ILE A 136 5.43 17.78 -6.81
N PHE A 137 6.31 17.92 -5.82
CA PHE A 137 5.87 18.31 -4.49
C PHE A 137 5.22 19.69 -4.46
N GLN A 138 5.69 20.64 -5.27
CA GLN A 138 5.05 21.96 -5.41
C GLN A 138 3.69 21.85 -6.12
N HIS A 139 3.62 21.05 -7.18
CA HIS A 139 2.40 20.80 -7.94
C HIS A 139 1.30 20.17 -7.06
N LEU A 140 1.64 19.16 -6.27
CA LEU A 140 0.71 18.55 -5.31
C LEU A 140 0.17 19.52 -4.25
N LYS A 141 0.78 20.69 -4.02
CA LYS A 141 0.18 21.71 -3.15
C LYS A 141 -0.95 22.47 -3.82
N THR A 142 -0.87 22.63 -5.13
CA THR A 142 -1.84 23.37 -5.94
C THR A 142 -2.95 22.49 -6.50
N VAL A 143 -2.73 21.17 -6.58
CA VAL A 143 -3.75 20.20 -6.98
C VAL A 143 -5.01 20.33 -6.10
N GLU A 144 -6.17 20.32 -6.76
CA GLU A 144 -7.49 20.39 -6.14
C GLU A 144 -8.24 19.08 -6.43
N ILE A 145 -8.78 18.45 -5.38
CA ILE A 145 -9.67 17.29 -5.52
C ILE A 145 -11.01 17.67 -4.90
N ASN A 146 -12.09 17.53 -5.67
CA ASN A 146 -13.44 17.93 -5.25
C ASN A 146 -13.50 19.38 -4.72
N GLN A 147 -12.85 20.32 -5.40
CA GLN A 147 -12.77 21.75 -5.01
C GLN A 147 -12.00 22.01 -3.69
N HIS A 148 -11.26 21.02 -3.18
CA HIS A 148 -10.40 21.15 -2.02
C HIS A 148 -8.94 20.99 -2.40
N LYS A 149 -8.13 21.99 -2.06
CA LYS A 149 -6.67 21.94 -2.25
C LYS A 149 -6.05 20.85 -1.39
N LEU A 150 -5.18 20.05 -2.01
CA LEU A 150 -4.48 18.97 -1.31
C LEU A 150 -3.56 19.50 -0.19
N ASP A 151 -2.96 20.68 -0.42
CA ASP A 151 -1.96 21.36 0.44
C ASP A 151 -1.03 20.37 1.16
N ILE A 152 -0.24 19.64 0.38
CA ILE A 152 0.66 18.62 0.90
C ILE A 152 1.79 19.22 1.75
N ARG A 153 2.00 18.66 2.94
CA ARG A 153 3.05 19.10 3.87
C ARG A 153 3.87 17.92 4.38
N ARG A 154 5.20 18.05 4.31
CA ARG A 154 6.13 17.05 4.86
C ARG A 154 6.07 17.05 6.39
N VAL A 155 5.75 15.90 6.98
CA VAL A 155 5.74 15.71 8.44
C VAL A 155 7.15 15.29 8.86
N LYS A 156 7.89 16.23 9.46
CA LYS A 156 9.15 15.88 10.12
C LYS A 156 8.83 14.99 11.32
N ILE A 157 9.26 13.73 11.28
CA ILE A 157 9.27 12.86 12.46
C ILE A 157 10.27 13.50 13.41
N ARG A 158 9.77 14.33 14.34
CA ARG A 158 10.58 14.88 15.41
C ARG A 158 10.88 13.66 16.28
N ASN A 159 12.08 13.10 16.15
CA ASN A 159 12.61 12.08 17.05
C ASN A 159 12.60 12.69 18.45
N LYS A 160 11.45 12.61 19.12
CA LYS A 160 11.34 12.89 20.54
C LYS A 160 12.06 11.70 21.15
N LYS A 161 13.39 11.82 21.29
CA LYS A 161 14.15 11.15 22.34
C LYS A 161 13.24 11.27 23.55
N ARG A 162 12.56 10.18 23.91
CA ARG A 162 11.93 10.03 25.21
C ARG A 162 13.11 10.10 26.16
N GLY A 163 13.47 11.32 26.54
CA GLY A 163 14.38 11.56 27.64
C GLY A 163 13.76 10.85 28.81
N SER A 164 14.36 9.72 29.17
CA SER A 164 13.93 8.90 30.29
C SER A 164 13.81 9.82 31.50
N ILE A 165 12.57 10.01 31.94
CA ILE A 165 12.25 10.56 33.26
C ILE A 165 12.54 9.42 34.24
N GLN A 166 13.81 9.10 34.44
CA GLN A 166 14.30 8.30 35.55
C GLN A 166 15.56 8.98 36.06
N ASN A 167 15.60 9.22 37.38
CA ASN A 167 16.66 9.87 38.16
C ASN A 167 16.45 11.33 38.56
N ARG A 168 15.21 11.71 38.89
CA ARG A 168 14.94 12.78 39.89
C ARG A 168 13.98 12.33 41.01
N ARG A 169 14.11 11.08 41.47
CA ARG A 169 13.46 10.59 42.71
C ARG A 169 14.51 9.93 43.60
N GLY A 170 15.45 10.73 44.06
CA GLY A 170 16.56 10.27 44.90
C GLY A 170 17.19 11.42 45.65
N ARG A 171 16.36 12.30 46.23
CA ARG A 171 16.80 13.26 47.26
C ARG A 171 15.59 13.73 48.05
N GLN A 172 15.66 13.53 49.37
CA GLN A 172 14.70 13.91 50.42
C GLN A 172 13.54 12.90 50.57
N ALA A 173 13.25 12.31 51.73
CA ALA A 173 13.56 12.68 53.10
C ALA A 173 13.62 11.42 53.98
N ASN A 174 14.65 11.31 54.84
CA ASN A 174 14.57 10.46 56.02
C ASN A 174 14.64 11.37 57.25
N SER A 175 13.49 11.93 57.62
CA SER A 175 13.30 12.67 58.85
C SER A 175 13.15 11.68 60.01
N LYS A 176 14.16 11.68 60.89
CA LYS A 176 14.11 11.15 62.25
C LYS A 176 12.84 11.63 62.96
N SER A 177 11.98 10.72 63.41
CA SER A 177 11.20 10.89 64.64
C SER A 177 10.57 9.55 65.05
N GLY A 178 11.14 8.94 66.08
CA GLY A 178 10.60 7.77 66.76
C GLY A 178 11.04 7.86 68.21
N ASN A 179 10.25 8.56 69.01
CA ASN A 179 10.46 8.72 70.45
C ASN A 179 9.63 7.67 71.20
N LYS A 180 10.06 7.38 72.44
CA LYS A 180 9.47 6.53 73.51
C LYS A 180 9.93 5.07 73.52
N THR A 181 10.28 4.43 74.65
CA THR A 181 10.59 4.78 76.04
C THR A 181 10.98 3.47 76.75
N SER A 182 12.06 3.51 77.54
CA SER A 182 12.23 2.90 78.88
C SER A 182 12.23 1.37 79.13
N GLY A 183 13.30 0.93 79.81
CA GLY A 183 13.33 -0.15 80.82
C GLY A 183 13.82 -1.52 80.32
N GLN A 184 14.60 -2.33 81.04
CA GLN A 184 15.21 -2.27 82.37
C GLN A 184 16.02 -3.59 82.54
N LEU A 185 17.05 -3.57 83.40
CA LEU A 185 17.60 -4.70 84.20
C LEU A 185 18.42 -5.81 83.51
N GLY A 186 19.59 -6.08 84.12
CA GLY A 186 20.39 -7.28 83.93
C GLY A 186 21.87 -7.00 84.10
#